data_AF-A0A1C7N7I6-F1
#
_entry.id   AF-A0A1C7N7I6-F1
#
_cell.length_a   1.000
_cell.length_b   1.000
_cell.length_c   1.000
_cell.angle_alpha   90.00
_cell.angle_beta   90.00
_cell.angle_gamma   90.00
#
_symmetry.space_group_name_H-M   'P 1'
#
loop_
_entity.id
_entity.type
_entity.pdbx_description
1 polymer ?
#
loop_
_entity_poly.entity_id
_entity_poly.type
_entity_poly.pdbx_seq_one_letter_code
_entity_poly.pdbx_strand_id
1 'polypeptide(L)'
;MLSQHTKPDFLDLSNTLQLPQGPPSPTHSTASFMSSVTWMAEKTSTELIPLLKNAYSALKDKEKDLVLAAEIGKSLLEHNLRLKSSYDSLLQSTTPPITPSTSLSHDEDEDMRFIPSRTTREAMIEVLEKKNAELSSKLEDALREQNQLKLGNTKQTRQLESEIDFLRSHLEIASTKIQELQEMNAKQRQSETTRAMQQQQQQQNDSLLDSLYSEMDTIKREKELVNQSKAELETKLANTLKDLTELKHQFEKFEFTQRDFEDLQEAYQRQFDHIEQLNHSLEEHRQLLQKLKETGHEEQGERVDGSKNTLLGELESEWVKSSLPMLSCPSLESVLSRATGMDPQLLDDALAFVRQIEMEHEEEKDDFGVLHDPYPHSDLYPSLTQQVQCYVDEPKTFVGRFRARIQQVFHLIWKWCRFTMVLTAALVINAWQGPDALLITY
;
A
#
# COMPACT_ATOMS: atom_id res chain seq x y z
N MET A 1 86.59 6.01 6.95
CA MET A 1 86.01 7.03 6.04
C MET A 1 84.56 6.63 5.80
N LEU A 2 83.50 7.33 6.21
CA LEU A 2 83.31 8.64 6.79
C LEU A 2 82.37 8.52 8.01
N SER A 3 82.68 9.25 9.08
CA SER A 3 81.73 9.64 10.12
C SER A 3 80.72 10.64 9.56
N GLN A 4 79.45 10.53 9.94
CA GLN A 4 78.56 11.69 9.97
C GLN A 4 77.95 11.84 11.37
N HIS A 5 78.14 13.07 11.85
CA HIS A 5 77.90 13.58 13.18
C HIS A 5 76.46 14.12 13.28
N THR A 6 75.78 13.75 14.36
CA THR A 6 74.90 14.55 15.24
C THR A 6 74.26 15.86 14.72
N LYS A 7 72.93 15.95 14.87
CA LYS A 7 72.24 17.12 15.45
C LYS A 7 71.01 16.65 16.25
N PRO A 8 70.89 16.97 17.55
CA PRO A 8 69.63 16.82 18.28
C PRO A 8 68.79 18.09 18.10
N ASP A 9 67.54 17.91 17.68
CA ASP A 9 66.56 18.99 17.63
C ASP A 9 66.22 19.45 19.04
N PHE A 10 66.47 20.72 19.28
CA PHE A 10 66.21 21.47 20.49
C PHE A 10 64.71 21.78 20.52
N LEU A 11 63.95 21.11 21.39
CA LEU A 11 62.55 21.43 21.64
C LEU A 11 62.47 22.74 22.42
N ASP A 12 62.14 23.81 21.69
CA ASP A 12 61.84 25.13 22.21
C ASP A 12 60.50 25.09 22.97
N LEU A 13 60.58 25.07 24.31
CA LEU A 13 59.46 24.90 25.25
C LEU A 13 58.95 26.23 25.81
N SER A 14 59.12 27.32 25.06
CA SER A 14 58.78 28.67 25.50
C SER A 14 58.08 29.47 24.41
N ASN A 15 56.83 29.12 24.09
CA ASN A 15 55.86 30.12 23.66
C ASN A 15 54.43 29.59 23.69
N THR A 16 53.53 30.44 24.18
CA THR A 16 52.07 30.39 24.00
C THR A 16 51.26 29.60 25.04
N LEU A 17 51.33 30.04 26.31
CA LEU A 17 50.18 30.00 27.23
C LEU A 17 49.11 31.01 26.74
N GLN A 18 48.44 30.73 25.62
CA GLN A 18 47.09 31.26 25.38
C GLN A 18 46.13 30.16 25.81
N LEU A 19 45.45 30.39 26.93
CA LEU A 19 44.27 29.62 27.29
C LEU A 19 43.30 29.65 26.08
N PRO A 20 42.94 28.50 25.48
CA PRO A 20 41.77 28.47 24.63
C PRO A 20 40.59 28.83 25.54
N GLN A 21 39.86 29.91 25.19
CA GLN A 21 38.57 30.19 25.80
C GLN A 21 37.72 28.94 25.67
N GLY A 22 37.45 28.30 26.81
CA GLY A 22 36.61 27.12 26.85
C GLY A 22 35.24 27.45 26.26
N PRO A 23 34.60 26.49 25.56
CA PRO A 23 33.23 26.66 25.12
C PRO A 23 32.36 27.04 26.33
N PRO A 24 31.42 28.00 26.18
CA PRO A 24 30.59 28.45 27.28
C PRO A 24 29.88 27.24 27.90
N SER A 25 30.06 27.07 29.21
CA SER A 25 29.41 26.04 30.00
C SER A 25 27.91 26.05 29.69
N PRO A 26 27.30 24.89 29.37
CA PRO A 26 25.87 24.81 29.21
C PRO A 26 25.25 25.06 30.59
N THR A 27 24.69 26.25 30.78
CA THR A 27 23.80 26.53 31.90
C THR A 27 22.68 25.51 31.83
N HIS A 28 22.61 24.65 32.83
CA HIS A 28 21.58 23.62 33.00
C HIS A 28 20.20 24.29 33.13
N SER A 29 19.59 24.63 31.99
CA SER A 29 18.18 24.96 31.90
C SER A 29 17.42 23.65 31.67
N THR A 30 16.91 23.09 32.76
CA THR A 30 16.10 21.86 32.85
C THR A 30 14.75 21.93 32.09
N ALA A 31 14.55 22.92 31.21
CA ALA A 31 13.29 23.19 30.51
C ALA A 31 13.31 22.90 29.00
N SER A 32 14.40 22.35 28.42
CA SER A 32 14.51 22.21 26.95
C SER A 32 14.26 20.80 26.39
N PHE A 33 14.05 19.77 27.22
CA PHE A 33 13.83 18.40 26.73
C PHE A 33 12.52 18.20 25.94
N MET A 34 11.54 19.10 26.07
CA MET A 34 10.28 18.99 25.33
C MET A 34 10.30 19.62 23.93
N SER A 35 11.33 20.40 23.57
CA SER A 35 11.47 21.00 22.22
C SER A 35 12.15 20.07 21.21
N SER A 36 12.94 19.11 21.69
CA SER A 36 13.69 18.16 20.86
C SER A 36 12.87 16.96 20.35
N VAL A 37 11.56 16.91 20.56
CA VAL A 37 10.70 15.86 19.95
C VAL A 37 9.98 16.38 18.71
N THR A 38 9.80 17.71 18.58
CA THR A 38 9.08 18.33 17.47
C THR A 38 9.77 18.12 16.12
N TRP A 39 11.10 18.15 16.06
CA TRP A 39 11.86 17.93 14.81
C TRP A 39 11.85 16.47 14.33
N MET A 40 11.50 15.51 15.19
CA MET A 40 11.35 14.10 14.80
C MET A 40 9.94 13.78 14.28
N ALA A 41 8.93 14.59 14.62
CA ALA A 41 7.54 14.38 14.19
C ALA A 41 7.31 14.74 12.71
N GLU A 42 8.12 15.62 12.12
CA GLU A 42 8.01 16.03 10.71
C GLU A 42 8.76 15.09 9.74
N LYS A 43 9.58 14.17 10.24
CA LYS A 43 10.34 13.24 9.39
C LYS A 43 9.48 12.05 8.97
N THR A 44 9.47 11.77 7.67
CA THR A 44 8.80 10.58 7.13
C THR A 44 9.47 9.29 7.64
N SER A 45 8.71 8.20 7.74
CA SER A 45 9.20 6.91 8.25
C SER A 45 10.42 6.39 7.48
N THR A 46 10.52 6.72 6.19
CA THR A 46 11.65 6.38 5.32
C THR A 46 12.94 7.10 5.69
N GLU A 47 12.88 8.32 6.23
CA GLU A 47 14.04 9.04 6.78
C GLU A 47 14.35 8.65 8.23
N LEU A 48 13.32 8.27 8.99
CA LEU A 48 13.48 7.91 10.40
C LEU A 48 14.28 6.60 10.56
N ILE A 49 14.07 5.62 9.69
CA ILE A 49 14.77 4.32 9.73
C ILE A 49 16.30 4.44 9.63
N PRO A 50 16.89 5.12 8.62
CA PRO A 50 18.34 5.28 8.55
C PRO A 50 18.89 6.14 9.70
N LEU A 51 18.13 7.13 10.17
CA LEU A 51 18.53 7.97 11.30
C LEU A 51 18.57 7.18 12.61
N LEU A 52 17.59 6.30 12.85
CA LEU A 52 17.55 5.39 14.00
C LEU A 52 18.69 4.37 13.94
N LYS A 53 18.97 3.83 12.74
CA LYS A 53 20.12 2.92 12.54
C LYS A 53 21.44 3.60 12.84
N ASN A 54 21.62 4.84 12.38
CA ASN A 54 22.82 5.63 12.65
C ASN A 54 22.96 5.96 14.15
N ALA A 55 21.88 6.41 14.78
CA ALA A 55 21.86 6.65 16.23
C ALA A 55 22.21 5.39 17.03
N TYR A 56 21.69 4.22 16.62
CA TYR A 56 22.01 2.94 17.25
C TYR A 56 23.46 2.52 17.04
N SER A 57 24.03 2.70 15.83
CA SER A 57 25.46 2.43 15.60
C SER A 57 26.35 3.36 16.42
N ALA A 58 26.02 4.66 16.47
CA ALA A 58 26.78 5.63 17.25
C ALA A 58 26.71 5.32 18.76
N LEU A 59 25.55 4.91 19.26
CA LEU A 59 25.38 4.47 20.65
C LEU A 59 26.25 3.23 20.94
N LYS A 60 26.26 2.26 20.03
CA LYS A 60 27.04 1.02 20.16
C LYS A 60 28.55 1.27 20.11
N ASP A 61 29.00 2.22 19.30
CA ASP A 61 30.42 2.59 19.27
C ASP A 61 30.83 3.33 20.54
N LYS A 62 29.98 4.20 21.08
CA LYS A 62 30.20 4.82 22.40
C LYS A 62 30.23 3.81 23.54
N GLU A 63 29.41 2.76 23.48
CA GLU A 63 29.46 1.66 24.43
C GLU A 63 30.81 0.94 24.40
N LYS A 64 31.36 0.65 23.21
CA LYS A 64 32.70 0.05 23.08
C LYS A 64 33.79 0.98 23.62
N ASP A 65 33.71 2.28 23.32
CA ASP A 65 34.66 3.27 23.84
C ASP A 65 34.65 3.32 25.37
N LEU A 66 33.46 3.26 25.99
CA LEU A 66 33.31 3.22 27.45
C LEU A 66 33.89 1.94 28.05
N VAL A 67 33.67 0.79 27.41
CA VAL A 67 34.26 -0.49 27.84
C VAL A 67 35.78 -0.45 27.75
N LEU A 68 36.33 0.07 26.65
CA LEU A 68 37.78 0.22 26.48
C LEU A 68 38.37 1.18 27.53
N ALA A 69 37.71 2.30 27.78
CA ALA A 69 38.12 3.25 28.81
C ALA A 69 38.12 2.61 30.21
N ALA A 70 37.12 1.78 30.52
CA ALA A 70 37.06 1.03 31.77
C ALA A 70 38.19 0.00 31.89
N GLU A 71 38.53 -0.68 30.79
CA GLU A 71 39.63 -1.65 30.76
C GLU A 71 41.00 -0.98 30.93
N ILE A 72 41.24 0.15 30.25
CA ILE A 72 42.43 0.98 30.43
C ILE A 72 42.52 1.47 31.88
N GLY A 73 41.40 1.95 32.45
CA GLY A 73 41.32 2.36 33.85
C GLY A 73 41.68 1.24 34.84
N LYS A 74 41.18 0.02 34.58
CA LYS A 74 41.52 -1.18 35.38
C LYS A 74 43.01 -1.51 35.30
N SER A 75 43.59 -1.50 34.09
CA SER A 75 45.02 -1.78 33.89
C SER A 75 45.93 -0.75 34.60
N LEU A 76 45.59 0.54 34.51
CA LEU A 76 46.29 1.61 35.24
C LEU A 76 46.23 1.43 36.76
N LEU A 77 45.08 0.99 37.28
CA LEU A 77 44.91 0.74 38.71
C LEU A 77 45.74 -0.47 39.16
N GLU A 78 45.73 -1.55 38.39
CA GLU A 78 46.54 -2.75 38.65
C GLU A 78 48.05 -2.44 38.63
N HIS A 79 48.50 -1.65 37.65
CA HIS A 79 49.91 -1.21 37.57
C HIS A 79 50.33 -0.36 38.76
N ASN A 80 49.49 0.60 39.19
CA ASN A 80 49.74 1.38 40.40
C ASN A 80 49.81 0.50 41.66
N LEU A 81 48.96 -0.52 41.74
CA LEU A 81 48.93 -1.44 42.88
C LEU A 81 50.22 -2.30 42.93
N ARG A 82 50.74 -2.72 41.77
CA ARG A 82 52.02 -3.43 41.63
C ARG A 82 53.23 -2.54 41.93
N LEU A 83 53.19 -1.27 41.53
CA LEU A 83 54.22 -0.29 41.90
C LEU A 83 54.25 -0.07 43.40
N LYS A 84 53.07 0.07 44.03
CA LYS A 84 52.95 0.22 45.48
C LYS A 84 53.51 -0.98 46.22
N SER A 85 53.16 -2.21 45.83
CA SER A 85 53.70 -3.42 46.48
C SER A 85 55.23 -3.55 46.31
N SER A 86 55.76 -3.15 45.16
CA SER A 86 57.21 -3.10 44.91
C SER A 86 57.91 -2.09 45.82
N TYR A 87 57.30 -0.92 46.02
CA TYR A 87 57.80 0.12 46.93
C TYR A 87 57.77 -0.34 48.39
N ASP A 88 56.66 -0.96 48.82
CA ASP A 88 56.53 -1.52 50.17
C ASP A 88 57.58 -2.62 50.43
N SER A 89 57.89 -3.45 49.42
CA SER A 89 58.96 -4.46 49.51
C SER A 89 60.35 -3.82 49.66
N LEU A 90 60.61 -2.73 48.93
CA LEU A 90 61.87 -2.00 49.05
C LEU A 90 62.02 -1.40 50.46
N LEU A 91 60.96 -0.78 51.00
CA LEU A 91 60.97 -0.23 52.36
C LEU A 91 61.24 -1.32 53.41
N GLN A 92 60.63 -2.50 53.26
CA GLN A 92 60.92 -3.63 54.15
C GLN A 92 62.38 -4.10 54.05
N SER A 93 62.97 -4.06 52.85
CA SER A 93 64.39 -4.43 52.65
C SER A 93 65.39 -3.37 53.14
N THR A 94 65.00 -2.08 53.15
CA THR A 94 65.87 -0.97 53.58
C THR A 94 65.70 -0.59 55.05
N THR A 95 64.79 -1.24 55.78
CA THR A 95 64.72 -1.11 57.23
C THR A 95 65.61 -2.18 57.87
N PRO A 96 66.89 -1.89 58.21
CA PRO A 96 67.70 -2.88 58.92
C PRO A 96 67.03 -3.23 60.25
N PRO A 97 67.11 -4.49 60.72
CA PRO A 97 66.59 -4.85 62.03
C PRO A 97 67.34 -4.01 63.06
N ILE A 98 66.59 -3.20 63.81
CA ILE A 98 67.09 -2.47 64.98
C ILE A 98 67.47 -3.53 66.02
N THR A 99 68.70 -4.03 65.94
CA THR A 99 69.32 -4.79 67.00
C THR A 99 69.72 -3.80 68.10
N PRO A 100 69.26 -3.99 69.36
CA PRO A 100 69.69 -3.16 70.47
C PRO A 100 71.18 -3.44 70.71
N SER A 101 72.03 -2.46 70.42
CA SER A 101 73.46 -2.55 70.76
C SER A 101 73.60 -2.30 72.25
N THR A 102 73.57 -3.39 72.99
CA THR A 102 73.98 -3.52 74.39
C THR A 102 75.48 -3.25 74.51
N SER A 103 75.79 -2.37 75.46
CA SER A 103 77.05 -2.13 76.16
C SER A 103 77.95 -3.36 76.45
N LEU A 104 79.28 -3.15 76.51
CA LEU A 104 80.30 -3.68 77.47
C LEU A 104 81.68 -3.70 76.79
N SER A 105 82.59 -2.73 76.97
CA SER A 105 83.60 -2.63 78.05
C SER A 105 84.28 -3.97 78.44
N HIS A 106 85.55 -4.16 78.09
CA HIS A 106 86.58 -4.52 79.08
C HIS A 106 88.00 -4.39 78.51
N ASP A 107 88.83 -3.72 79.30
CA ASP A 107 90.29 -3.73 79.32
C ASP A 107 90.86 -5.16 79.30
N GLU A 108 92.07 -5.35 78.77
CA GLU A 108 93.28 -5.40 79.58
C GLU A 108 94.51 -5.65 78.70
N ASP A 109 95.54 -4.88 79.04
CA ASP A 109 96.92 -5.03 78.63
C ASP A 109 97.50 -6.41 78.95
N GLU A 110 98.68 -6.68 78.38
CA GLU A 110 99.59 -7.77 78.79
C GLU A 110 99.06 -9.21 78.62
N ASP A 111 99.35 -9.81 77.45
CA ASP A 111 99.96 -11.13 77.53
C ASP A 111 101.10 -11.32 76.52
N MET A 112 102.22 -11.70 77.11
CA MET A 112 103.53 -11.79 76.50
C MET A 112 103.56 -12.88 75.44
N ARG A 113 104.42 -12.65 74.43
CA ARG A 113 104.82 -13.60 73.39
C ARG A 113 105.06 -15.02 73.93
N PHE A 114 104.00 -15.83 73.98
CA PHE A 114 104.14 -17.26 73.83
C PHE A 114 104.46 -17.48 72.36
N ILE A 115 105.76 -17.56 72.03
CA ILE A 115 106.19 -18.25 70.82
C ILE A 115 105.66 -19.66 70.99
N PRO A 116 104.61 -20.08 70.24
CA PRO A 116 104.08 -21.41 70.38
C PRO A 116 105.26 -22.36 70.15
N SER A 117 105.40 -23.35 71.03
CA SER A 117 106.46 -24.36 70.90
C SER A 117 106.49 -24.86 69.45
N ARG A 118 107.67 -25.21 68.91
CA ARG A 118 107.83 -25.62 67.51
C ARG A 118 106.74 -26.63 67.07
N THR A 119 106.39 -27.54 67.96
CA THR A 119 105.32 -28.53 67.81
C THR A 119 103.93 -27.91 67.63
N THR A 120 103.58 -26.86 68.37
CA THR A 120 102.29 -26.14 68.23
C THR A 120 102.22 -25.39 66.90
N ARG A 121 103.33 -24.80 66.45
CA ARG A 121 103.39 -24.13 65.14
C ARG A 121 103.25 -25.13 64.00
N GLU A 122 103.93 -26.27 64.09
CA GLU A 122 103.82 -27.35 63.11
C GLU A 122 102.38 -27.91 63.05
N ALA A 123 101.73 -28.16 64.20
CA ALA A 123 100.33 -28.57 64.24
C ALA A 123 99.37 -27.51 63.64
N MET A 124 99.63 -26.22 63.87
CA MET A 124 98.84 -25.15 63.28
C MET A 124 99.03 -25.07 61.77
N ILE A 125 100.25 -25.25 61.26
CA ILE A 125 100.55 -25.32 59.83
C ILE A 125 99.80 -26.50 59.21
N GLU A 126 99.85 -27.69 59.82
CA GLU A 126 99.12 -28.87 59.34
C GLU A 126 97.60 -28.63 59.28
N VAL A 127 97.01 -27.99 60.31
CA VAL A 127 95.58 -27.62 60.31
C VAL A 127 95.27 -26.61 59.21
N LEU A 128 96.13 -25.62 58.99
CA LEU A 128 95.96 -24.64 57.93
C LEU A 128 96.09 -25.26 56.54
N GLU A 129 97.05 -26.17 56.34
CA GLU A 129 97.22 -26.92 55.09
C GLU A 129 96.00 -27.80 54.80
N LYS A 130 95.54 -28.56 55.80
CA LYS A 130 94.32 -29.36 55.70
C LYS A 130 93.09 -28.50 55.38
N LYS A 131 92.97 -27.35 56.04
CA LYS A 131 91.87 -26.40 55.80
C LYS A 131 91.96 -25.76 54.42
N ASN A 132 93.16 -25.44 53.94
CA ASN A 132 93.37 -24.90 52.60
C ASN A 132 93.04 -25.94 51.52
N ALA A 133 93.40 -27.21 51.74
CA ALA A 133 93.01 -28.33 50.90
C ALA A 133 91.48 -28.54 50.90
N GLU A 134 90.82 -28.48 52.06
CA GLU A 134 89.37 -28.59 52.17
C GLU A 134 88.65 -27.42 51.48
N LEU A 135 89.13 -26.18 51.65
CA LEU A 135 88.59 -25.00 50.97
C LEU A 135 88.76 -25.09 49.46
N SER A 136 89.92 -25.57 49.00
CA SER A 136 90.18 -25.78 47.56
C SER A 136 89.23 -26.83 46.98
N SER A 137 89.01 -27.94 47.69
CA SER A 137 88.04 -28.97 47.30
C SER A 137 86.62 -28.42 47.23
N LYS A 138 86.17 -27.66 48.25
CA LYS A 138 84.84 -27.04 48.26
C LYS A 138 84.66 -26.03 47.13
N LEU A 139 85.70 -25.28 46.80
CA LEU A 139 85.68 -24.34 45.68
C LEU A 139 85.57 -25.08 44.34
N GLU A 140 86.31 -26.17 44.15
CA GLU A 140 86.20 -27.01 42.95
C GLU A 140 84.81 -27.64 42.81
N ASP A 141 84.25 -28.18 43.89
CA ASP A 141 82.90 -28.75 43.90
C ASP A 141 81.83 -27.70 43.59
N ALA A 142 81.92 -26.51 44.21
CA ALA A 142 81.00 -25.41 43.95
C ALA A 142 81.11 -24.91 42.49
N LEU A 143 82.32 -24.84 41.92
CA LEU A 143 82.51 -24.50 40.51
C LEU A 143 81.93 -25.58 39.59
N ARG A 144 82.09 -26.86 39.93
CA ARG A 144 81.52 -27.98 39.17
C ARG A 144 80.00 -27.96 39.18
N GLU A 145 79.40 -27.75 40.35
CA GLU A 145 77.95 -27.61 40.51
C GLU A 145 77.44 -26.39 39.75
N GLN A 146 78.12 -25.24 39.85
CA GLN A 146 77.77 -24.04 39.09
C GLN A 146 77.80 -24.31 37.57
N ASN A 147 78.82 -25.02 37.08
CA ASN A 147 78.91 -25.38 35.66
C ASN A 147 77.80 -26.36 35.23
N GLN A 148 77.45 -27.33 36.08
CA GLN A 148 76.32 -28.23 35.81
C GLN A 148 74.99 -27.48 35.78
N LEU A 149 74.74 -26.57 36.73
CA LEU A 149 73.54 -25.73 36.76
C LEU A 149 73.48 -24.80 35.54
N LYS A 150 74.61 -24.20 35.13
CA LYS A 150 74.69 -23.40 33.90
C LYS A 150 74.32 -24.22 32.67
N LEU A 151 74.87 -25.44 32.53
CA LEU A 151 74.53 -26.34 31.42
C LEU A 151 73.05 -26.76 31.45
N GLY A 152 72.53 -27.12 32.63
CA GLY A 152 71.11 -27.44 32.82
C GLY A 152 70.18 -26.29 32.43
N ASN A 153 70.47 -25.08 32.90
CA ASN A 153 69.73 -23.88 32.55
C ASN A 153 69.81 -23.59 31.04
N THR A 154 70.99 -23.64 30.41
CA THR A 154 71.09 -23.41 28.96
C THR A 154 70.29 -24.43 28.14
N LYS A 155 70.21 -25.69 28.60
CA LYS A 155 69.38 -26.72 27.95
C LYS A 155 67.89 -26.41 28.11
N GLN A 156 67.46 -26.04 29.32
CA GLN A 156 66.07 -25.64 29.57
C GLN A 156 65.68 -24.38 28.79
N THR A 157 66.56 -23.37 28.73
CA THR A 157 66.34 -22.16 27.93
C THR A 157 66.15 -22.52 26.45
N ARG A 158 67.01 -23.37 25.87
CA ARG A 158 66.85 -23.83 24.47
C ARG A 158 65.56 -24.61 24.25
N GLN A 159 65.12 -25.41 25.22
CA GLN A 159 63.85 -26.14 25.14
C GLN A 159 62.66 -25.18 25.13
N LEU A 160 62.63 -24.21 26.06
CA LEU A 160 61.60 -23.19 26.11
C LEU A 160 61.60 -22.30 24.85
N GLU A 161 62.77 -21.93 24.34
CA GLU A 161 62.90 -21.22 23.06
C GLU A 161 62.29 -22.03 21.90
N SER A 162 62.60 -23.34 21.81
CA SER A 162 62.02 -24.19 20.76
C SER A 162 60.50 -24.36 20.88
N GLU A 163 59.97 -24.39 22.11
CA GLU A 163 58.53 -24.47 22.35
C GLU A 163 57.84 -23.14 22.02
N ILE A 164 58.46 -22.00 22.36
CA ILE A 164 57.98 -20.68 21.97
C ILE A 164 57.90 -20.56 20.44
N ASP A 165 58.93 -21.01 19.72
CA ASP A 165 58.93 -20.95 18.26
C ASP A 165 57.88 -21.88 17.63
N PHE A 166 57.68 -23.07 18.21
CA PHE A 166 56.62 -23.99 17.78
C PHE A 166 55.22 -23.38 17.99
N LEU A 167 54.95 -22.82 19.17
CA LEU A 167 53.66 -22.18 19.48
C LEU A 167 53.42 -20.94 18.63
N ARG A 168 54.46 -20.14 18.34
CA ARG A 168 54.38 -19.01 17.41
C ARG A 168 53.98 -19.45 16.01
N SER A 169 54.62 -20.50 15.48
CA SER A 169 54.27 -21.06 14.17
C SER A 169 52.82 -21.57 14.14
N HIS A 170 52.39 -22.27 15.19
CA HIS A 170 51.00 -22.77 15.26
C HIS A 170 49.97 -21.62 15.35
N LEU A 171 50.28 -20.55 16.08
CA LEU A 171 49.44 -19.36 16.15
C LEU A 171 49.35 -18.66 14.79
N GLU A 172 50.46 -18.53 14.06
CA GLU A 172 50.47 -17.97 12.72
C GLU A 172 49.61 -18.78 11.75
N ILE A 173 49.71 -20.11 11.78
CA ILE A 173 48.86 -21.01 10.97
C ILE A 173 47.37 -20.88 11.36
N ALA A 174 47.07 -20.81 12.66
CA ALA A 174 45.70 -20.60 13.11
C ALA A 174 45.15 -19.23 12.68
N SER A 175 45.97 -18.19 12.74
CA SER A 175 45.63 -16.83 12.33
C SER A 175 45.33 -16.75 10.83
N THR A 176 46.20 -17.31 9.99
CA THR A 176 45.96 -17.38 8.54
C THR A 176 44.70 -18.19 8.23
N LYS A 177 44.45 -19.28 8.97
CA LYS A 177 43.22 -20.07 8.75
C LYS A 177 41.95 -19.32 9.12
N ILE A 178 41.97 -18.54 10.21
CA ILE A 178 40.85 -17.69 10.60
C ILE A 178 40.60 -16.64 9.52
N GLN A 179 41.65 -16.02 8.99
CA GLN A 179 41.54 -15.04 7.91
C GLN A 179 40.92 -15.65 6.64
N GLU A 180 41.35 -16.85 6.21
CA GLU A 180 40.75 -17.57 5.08
C GLU A 180 39.26 -17.86 5.29
N LEU A 181 38.88 -18.32 6.49
CA LEU A 181 37.48 -18.64 6.82
C LEU A 181 36.61 -17.38 6.89
N GLN A 182 37.17 -16.26 7.33
CA GLN A 182 36.49 -14.97 7.33
C GLN A 182 36.26 -14.47 5.90
N GLU A 183 37.26 -14.56 5.02
CA GLU A 183 37.14 -14.19 3.61
C GLU A 183 36.11 -15.07 2.89
N MET A 184 36.13 -16.39 3.15
CA MET A 184 35.16 -17.32 2.59
C MET A 184 33.73 -17.03 3.05
N ASN A 185 33.54 -16.75 4.34
CA ASN A 185 32.23 -16.32 4.88
C ASN A 185 31.76 -15.01 4.27
N ALA A 186 32.65 -14.02 4.11
CA ALA A 186 32.33 -12.74 3.50
C ALA A 186 31.86 -12.93 2.04
N LYS A 187 32.58 -13.75 1.27
CA LYS A 187 32.22 -14.11 -0.10
C LYS A 187 30.88 -14.86 -0.17
N GLN A 188 30.61 -15.76 0.77
CA GLN A 188 29.34 -16.47 0.86
C GLN A 188 28.18 -15.49 1.12
N ARG A 189 28.30 -14.59 2.11
CA ARG A 189 27.28 -13.57 2.39
C ARG A 189 27.02 -12.65 1.20
N GLN A 190 28.07 -12.28 0.47
CA GLN A 190 27.92 -11.49 -0.75
C GLN A 190 27.13 -12.27 -1.81
N SER A 191 27.43 -13.56 -2.01
CA SER A 191 26.70 -14.41 -2.95
C SER A 191 25.23 -14.61 -2.56
N GLU A 192 24.94 -14.76 -1.27
CA GLU A 192 23.57 -14.86 -0.73
C GLU A 192 22.81 -13.54 -0.93
N THR A 193 23.46 -12.40 -0.71
CA THR A 193 22.89 -11.07 -0.94
C THR A 193 22.55 -10.87 -2.43
N THR A 194 23.46 -11.26 -3.34
CA THR A 194 23.21 -11.17 -4.78
C THR A 194 22.08 -12.11 -5.21
N ARG A 195 22.01 -13.33 -4.68
CA ARG A 195 20.90 -14.27 -4.94
C ARG A 195 19.57 -13.73 -4.41
N ALA A 196 19.55 -13.14 -3.21
CA ALA A 196 18.35 -12.53 -2.64
C ALA A 196 17.87 -11.34 -3.48
N MET A 197 18.78 -10.47 -3.93
CA MET A 197 18.42 -9.36 -4.84
C MET A 197 17.87 -9.88 -6.17
N GLN A 198 18.49 -10.91 -6.76
CA GLN A 198 17.98 -11.52 -8.00
C GLN A 198 16.59 -12.12 -7.81
N GLN A 199 16.34 -12.84 -6.71
CA GLN A 199 15.02 -13.38 -6.39
C GLN A 199 13.98 -12.28 -6.19
N GLN A 200 14.34 -11.19 -5.50
CA GLN A 200 13.44 -10.06 -5.29
C GLN A 200 13.12 -9.34 -6.61
N GLN A 201 14.12 -9.16 -7.47
CA GLN A 201 13.92 -8.58 -8.79
C GLN A 201 13.09 -9.49 -9.69
N GLN A 202 13.26 -10.80 -9.58
CA GLN A 202 12.44 -11.77 -10.31
C GLN A 202 10.99 -11.77 -9.81
N GLN A 203 10.75 -11.70 -8.50
CA GLN A 203 9.40 -11.53 -7.94
C GLN A 203 8.74 -10.22 -8.38
N GLN A 204 9.50 -9.13 -8.47
CA GLN A 204 8.99 -7.85 -9.00
C GLN A 204 8.61 -7.97 -10.47
N ASN A 205 9.44 -8.64 -11.27
CA ASN A 205 9.15 -8.88 -12.69
C ASN A 205 7.92 -9.79 -12.87
N ASP A 206 7.80 -10.85 -12.07
CA ASP A 206 6.65 -11.77 -12.10
C ASP A 206 5.36 -11.02 -11.69
N SER A 207 5.42 -10.19 -10.63
CA SER A 207 4.28 -9.35 -10.22
C SER A 207 3.87 -8.34 -11.30
N LEU A 208 4.82 -7.77 -12.03
CA LEU A 208 4.55 -6.85 -13.13
C LEU A 208 3.95 -7.60 -14.34
N LEU A 209 4.43 -8.80 -14.62
CA LEU A 209 3.90 -9.67 -15.67
C LEU A 209 2.44 -10.06 -15.37
N ASP A 210 2.14 -10.44 -14.13
CA ASP A 210 0.76 -10.75 -13.69
C ASP A 210 -0.17 -9.54 -13.81
N SER A 211 0.33 -8.34 -13.48
CA SER A 211 -0.42 -7.09 -13.68
C SER A 211 -0.71 -6.83 -15.16
N LEU A 212 0.27 -7.03 -16.05
CA LEU A 212 0.10 -6.88 -17.50
C LEU A 212 -0.89 -7.90 -18.08
N TYR A 213 -0.87 -9.15 -17.60
CA TYR A 213 -1.85 -10.15 -18.03
C TYR A 213 -3.28 -9.79 -17.58
N SER A 214 -3.44 -9.32 -16.34
CA SER A 214 -4.72 -8.83 -15.85
C SER A 214 -5.25 -7.65 -16.67
N GLU A 215 -4.38 -6.71 -17.03
CA GLU A 215 -4.73 -5.54 -17.86
C GLU A 215 -5.07 -5.94 -19.30
N MET A 216 -4.37 -6.92 -19.87
CA MET A 216 -4.69 -7.49 -21.18
C MET A 216 -6.09 -8.13 -21.17
N ASP A 217 -6.43 -8.84 -20.10
CA ASP A 217 -7.76 -9.46 -19.95
C ASP A 217 -8.87 -8.42 -19.75
N THR A 218 -8.61 -7.31 -19.04
CA THR A 218 -9.57 -6.20 -18.94
C THR A 218 -9.80 -5.56 -20.30
N ILE A 219 -8.74 -5.24 -21.04
CA ILE A 219 -8.83 -4.64 -22.38
C ILE A 219 -9.57 -5.57 -23.34
N LYS A 220 -9.32 -6.88 -23.26
CA LYS A 220 -10.00 -7.87 -24.10
C LYS A 220 -11.51 -7.91 -23.82
N ARG A 221 -11.92 -7.88 -22.56
CA ARG A 221 -13.34 -7.82 -22.16
C ARG A 221 -14.01 -6.52 -22.60
N GLU A 222 -13.34 -5.38 -22.43
CA GLU A 222 -13.86 -4.09 -22.90
C GLU A 222 -14.03 -4.07 -24.41
N LYS A 223 -13.07 -4.61 -25.16
CA LYS A 223 -13.17 -4.75 -26.62
C LYS A 223 -14.36 -5.60 -27.04
N GLU A 224 -14.63 -6.69 -26.33
CA GLU A 224 -15.78 -7.56 -26.59
C GLU A 224 -17.11 -6.83 -26.33
N LEU A 225 -17.20 -6.07 -25.24
CA LEU A 225 -18.36 -5.25 -24.91
C LEU A 225 -18.60 -4.13 -25.95
N VAL A 226 -17.54 -3.48 -26.42
CA VAL A 226 -17.62 -2.47 -27.49
C VAL A 226 -18.06 -3.11 -28.81
N ASN A 227 -17.60 -4.32 -29.12
CA ASN A 227 -18.05 -5.03 -30.32
C ASN A 227 -19.52 -5.44 -30.22
N GLN A 228 -19.99 -5.84 -29.04
CA GLN A 228 -21.39 -6.17 -28.81
C GLN A 228 -22.28 -4.93 -29.00
N SER A 229 -21.95 -3.80 -28.35
CA SER A 229 -22.73 -2.57 -28.48
C SER A 229 -22.74 -2.04 -29.92
N LYS A 230 -21.62 -2.21 -30.64
CA LYS A 230 -21.55 -1.92 -32.08
C LYS A 230 -22.54 -2.78 -32.87
N ALA A 231 -22.57 -4.10 -32.65
CA ALA A 231 -23.48 -5.01 -33.36
C ALA A 231 -24.97 -4.68 -33.08
N GLU A 232 -25.29 -4.28 -31.84
CA GLU A 232 -26.63 -3.83 -31.47
C GLU A 232 -27.03 -2.54 -32.20
N LEU A 233 -26.11 -1.56 -32.28
CA LEU A 233 -26.35 -0.31 -33.03
C LEU A 233 -26.47 -0.55 -34.53
N GLU A 234 -25.67 -1.44 -35.11
CA GLU A 234 -25.79 -1.84 -36.51
C GLU A 234 -27.17 -2.48 -36.79
N THR A 235 -27.66 -3.31 -35.87
CA THR A 235 -28.99 -3.92 -35.97
C THR A 235 -30.10 -2.87 -35.88
N LYS A 236 -30.00 -1.92 -34.93
CA LYS A 236 -30.95 -0.80 -34.81
C LYS A 236 -30.97 0.06 -36.07
N LEU A 237 -29.81 0.37 -36.63
CA LEU A 237 -29.68 1.13 -37.87
C LEU A 237 -30.26 0.39 -39.07
N ALA A 238 -30.04 -0.93 -39.16
CA ALA A 238 -30.63 -1.75 -40.22
C ALA A 238 -32.17 -1.73 -40.15
N ASN A 239 -32.73 -1.78 -38.94
CA ASN A 239 -34.19 -1.70 -38.73
C ASN A 239 -34.74 -0.33 -39.11
N THR A 240 -34.12 0.77 -38.69
CA THR A 240 -34.60 2.13 -39.04
C THR A 240 -34.51 2.41 -40.54
N LEU A 241 -33.49 1.88 -41.22
CA LEU A 241 -33.40 1.95 -42.69
C LEU A 241 -34.52 1.16 -43.38
N LYS A 242 -34.90 0.00 -42.83
CA LYS A 242 -36.03 -0.79 -43.31
C LYS A 242 -37.34 -0.03 -43.14
N ASP A 243 -37.58 0.55 -41.97
CA ASP A 243 -38.78 1.34 -41.67
C ASP A 243 -38.89 2.59 -42.56
N LEU A 244 -37.77 3.27 -42.81
CA LEU A 244 -37.72 4.42 -43.73
C LEU A 244 -38.05 3.97 -45.17
N THR A 245 -37.53 2.83 -45.60
CA THR A 245 -37.83 2.27 -46.93
C THR A 245 -39.31 1.90 -47.06
N GLU A 246 -39.92 1.33 -46.02
CA GLU A 246 -41.35 1.03 -45.97
C GLU A 246 -42.20 2.30 -45.98
N LEU A 247 -41.86 3.30 -45.17
CA LEU A 247 -42.56 4.59 -45.16
C LEU A 247 -42.47 5.30 -46.53
N LYS A 248 -41.31 5.20 -47.19
CA LYS A 248 -41.14 5.69 -48.56
C LYS A 248 -42.09 4.98 -49.53
N HIS A 249 -42.21 3.66 -49.42
CA HIS A 249 -43.13 2.89 -50.26
C HIS A 249 -44.60 3.27 -50.00
N GLN A 250 -44.98 3.49 -48.75
CA GLN A 250 -46.30 3.99 -48.38
C GLN A 250 -46.57 5.37 -48.98
N PHE A 251 -45.59 6.28 -48.92
CA PHE A 251 -45.68 7.60 -49.53
C PHE A 251 -45.85 7.53 -51.06
N GLU A 252 -45.07 6.69 -51.74
CA GLU A 252 -45.21 6.45 -53.18
C GLU A 252 -46.62 5.91 -53.53
N LYS A 253 -47.20 5.06 -52.69
CA LYS A 253 -48.58 4.57 -52.84
C LYS A 253 -49.61 5.69 -52.62
N PHE A 254 -49.42 6.54 -51.62
CA PHE A 254 -50.30 7.70 -51.38
C PHE A 254 -50.27 8.68 -52.56
N GLU A 255 -49.10 8.99 -53.10
CA GLU A 255 -48.98 9.82 -54.29
C GLU A 255 -49.74 9.24 -55.49
N PHE A 256 -49.71 7.92 -55.68
CA PHE A 256 -50.48 7.26 -56.73
C PHE A 256 -51.99 7.47 -56.51
N THR A 257 -52.50 7.22 -55.30
CA THR A 257 -53.92 7.43 -54.99
C THR A 257 -54.35 8.89 -55.08
N GLN A 258 -53.45 9.84 -54.80
CA GLN A 258 -53.72 11.26 -54.96
C GLN A 258 -53.91 11.62 -56.44
N ARG A 259 -53.04 11.12 -57.33
CA ARG A 259 -53.20 11.32 -58.78
C ARG A 259 -54.50 10.73 -59.29
N ASP A 260 -54.88 9.53 -58.84
CA ASP A 260 -56.17 8.92 -59.21
C ASP A 260 -57.37 9.79 -58.77
N PHE A 261 -57.27 10.44 -57.60
CA PHE A 261 -58.30 11.36 -57.12
C PHE A 261 -58.36 12.65 -57.94
N GLU A 262 -57.21 13.22 -58.30
CA GLU A 262 -57.11 14.39 -59.18
C GLU A 262 -57.71 14.09 -60.56
N ASP A 263 -57.38 12.93 -61.15
CA ASP A 263 -57.95 12.47 -62.42
C ASP A 263 -59.48 12.28 -62.33
N LEU A 264 -59.95 11.70 -61.22
CA LEU A 264 -61.38 11.52 -60.96
C LEU A 264 -62.09 12.88 -60.79
N GLN A 265 -61.48 13.83 -60.07
CA GLN A 265 -62.00 15.17 -59.90
C GLN A 265 -62.08 15.92 -61.23
N GLU A 266 -61.06 15.79 -62.09
CA GLU A 266 -61.06 16.37 -63.43
C GLU A 266 -62.18 15.77 -64.29
N ALA A 267 -62.42 14.45 -64.20
CA ALA A 267 -63.53 13.80 -64.86
C ALA A 267 -64.91 14.32 -64.37
N TYR A 268 -65.08 14.52 -63.05
CA TYR A 268 -66.28 15.13 -62.50
C TYR A 268 -66.49 16.58 -62.95
N GLN A 269 -65.42 17.38 -63.01
CA GLN A 269 -65.51 18.75 -63.51
C GLN A 269 -65.96 18.77 -64.98
N ARG A 270 -65.39 17.91 -65.83
CA ARG A 270 -65.84 17.76 -67.23
C ARG A 270 -67.32 17.35 -67.32
N GLN A 271 -67.78 16.45 -66.44
CA GLN A 271 -69.19 16.06 -66.38
C GLN A 271 -70.08 17.23 -65.96
N PHE A 272 -69.64 18.02 -64.98
CA PHE A 272 -70.36 19.21 -64.51
C PHE A 272 -70.48 20.26 -65.62
N ASP A 273 -69.38 20.56 -66.31
CA ASP A 273 -69.36 21.50 -67.44
C ASP A 273 -70.28 21.01 -68.57
N HIS A 274 -70.32 19.69 -68.84
CA HIS A 274 -71.24 19.10 -69.81
C HIS A 274 -72.71 19.20 -69.38
N ILE A 275 -73.02 19.01 -68.10
CA ILE A 275 -74.36 19.22 -67.55
C ILE A 275 -74.77 20.69 -67.67
N GLU A 276 -73.85 21.63 -67.43
CA GLU A 276 -74.10 23.06 -67.59
C GLU A 276 -74.41 23.40 -69.05
N GLN A 277 -73.66 22.85 -70.01
CA GLN A 277 -73.94 22.99 -71.45
C GLN A 277 -75.30 22.40 -71.84
N LEU A 278 -75.65 21.22 -71.32
CA LEU A 278 -76.96 20.61 -71.54
C LEU A 278 -78.09 21.46 -70.95
N ASN A 279 -77.91 21.99 -69.75
CA ASN A 279 -78.87 22.90 -69.11
C ASN A 279 -79.03 24.20 -69.90
N HIS A 280 -77.93 24.77 -70.41
CA HIS A 280 -77.97 25.94 -71.27
C HIS A 280 -78.76 25.66 -72.55
N SER A 281 -78.47 24.54 -73.24
CA SER A 281 -79.20 24.11 -74.44
C SER A 281 -80.69 23.85 -74.16
N LEU A 282 -81.02 23.24 -73.02
CA LEU A 282 -82.42 23.06 -72.59
C LEU A 282 -83.12 24.40 -72.34
N GLU A 283 -82.43 25.36 -71.74
CA GLU A 283 -82.98 26.70 -71.49
C GLU A 283 -83.15 27.48 -72.80
N GLU A 284 -82.22 27.37 -73.74
CA GLU A 284 -82.38 27.89 -75.10
C GLU A 284 -83.62 27.26 -75.79
N HIS A 285 -83.81 25.95 -75.67
CA HIS A 285 -84.97 25.26 -76.20
C HIS A 285 -86.28 25.72 -75.53
N ARG A 286 -86.29 25.93 -74.20
CA ARG A 286 -87.43 26.50 -73.47
C ARG A 286 -87.75 27.91 -73.95
N GLN A 287 -86.74 28.76 -74.16
CA GLN A 287 -86.93 30.11 -74.69
C GLN A 287 -87.48 30.09 -76.12
N LEU A 288 -87.01 29.17 -76.98
CA LEU A 288 -87.57 28.98 -78.32
C LEU A 288 -89.04 28.52 -78.28
N LEU A 289 -89.36 27.56 -77.41
CA LEU A 289 -90.74 27.11 -77.20
C LEU A 289 -91.63 28.22 -76.65
N GLN A 290 -91.12 29.03 -75.71
CA GLN A 290 -91.84 30.19 -75.19
C GLN A 290 -92.09 31.23 -76.28
N LYS A 291 -91.10 31.54 -77.12
CA LYS A 291 -91.27 32.41 -78.30
C LYS A 291 -92.32 31.85 -79.25
N LEU A 292 -92.31 30.55 -79.56
CA LEU A 292 -93.32 29.89 -80.39
C LEU A 292 -94.72 29.99 -79.76
N LYS A 293 -94.83 29.81 -78.45
CA LYS A 293 -96.08 29.95 -77.69
C LYS A 293 -96.61 31.38 -77.73
N GLU A 294 -95.74 32.38 -77.53
CA GLU A 294 -96.09 33.81 -77.61
C GLU A 294 -96.48 34.21 -79.03
N THR A 295 -95.87 33.60 -80.05
CA THR A 295 -96.21 33.83 -81.47
C THR A 295 -97.48 33.08 -81.90
N GLY A 296 -97.84 32.00 -81.21
CA GLY A 296 -99.01 31.15 -81.50
C GLY A 296 -100.28 31.48 -80.71
N HIS A 297 -100.39 32.66 -80.09
CA HIS A 297 -101.51 33.02 -79.23
C HIS A 297 -102.27 34.27 -79.71
N GLU A 298 -102.83 34.16 -80.91
CA GLU A 298 -104.08 34.83 -81.30
C GLU A 298 -104.88 33.87 -82.18
N GLU A 299 -105.53 32.86 -81.60
CA GLU A 299 -106.77 32.30 -82.17
C GLU A 299 -107.54 31.50 -81.11
N GLN A 300 -108.67 32.09 -80.70
CA GLN A 300 -109.91 31.52 -80.17
C GLN A 300 -109.94 30.08 -79.60
N GLY A 301 -110.52 29.97 -78.39
CA GLY A 301 -111.61 28.99 -78.20
C GLY A 301 -111.48 28.00 -77.04
N GLU A 302 -112.47 28.08 -76.15
CA GLU A 302 -113.07 26.98 -75.37
C GLU A 302 -112.34 26.37 -74.17
N ARG A 303 -112.76 26.88 -73.00
CA ARG A 303 -113.10 26.13 -71.77
C ARG A 303 -113.40 24.65 -72.02
N VAL A 304 -112.55 23.76 -71.51
CA VAL A 304 -112.94 22.43 -71.04
C VAL A 304 -112.24 22.17 -69.70
N ASP A 305 -113.02 22.26 -68.63
CA ASP A 305 -112.71 21.66 -67.32
C ASP A 305 -112.63 20.15 -67.50
N GLY A 306 -111.50 19.53 -67.12
CA GLY A 306 -111.39 18.07 -67.18
C GLY A 306 -110.04 17.53 -66.75
N SER A 307 -109.96 17.13 -65.48
CA SER A 307 -109.09 16.08 -64.92
C SER A 307 -107.60 16.14 -65.27
N LYS A 308 -106.76 16.63 -64.34
CA LYS A 308 -106.11 15.77 -63.34
C LYS A 308 -105.60 14.46 -63.97
N ASN A 309 -104.39 14.52 -64.52
CA ASN A 309 -103.38 13.45 -64.64
C ASN A 309 -102.24 13.98 -65.53
N THR A 310 -101.58 15.05 -65.09
CA THR A 310 -100.34 15.51 -65.73
C THR A 310 -99.21 14.57 -65.33
N LEU A 311 -98.50 14.02 -66.32
CA LEU A 311 -97.29 13.19 -66.17
C LEU A 311 -96.24 13.78 -65.21
N LEU A 312 -96.24 15.10 -64.99
CA LEU A 312 -95.42 15.74 -63.96
C LEU A 312 -95.74 15.28 -62.53
N GLY A 313 -97.01 14.99 -62.20
CA GLY A 313 -97.41 14.50 -60.88
C GLY A 313 -96.97 13.05 -60.63
N GLU A 314 -96.89 12.22 -61.68
CA GLU A 314 -96.34 10.86 -61.58
C GLU A 314 -94.80 10.89 -61.46
N LEU A 315 -94.11 11.84 -62.11
CA LEU A 315 -92.66 11.98 -61.99
C LEU A 315 -92.23 12.50 -60.61
N GLU A 316 -92.98 13.46 -60.04
CA GLU A 316 -92.71 14.00 -58.70
C GLU A 316 -92.95 12.95 -57.60
N SER A 317 -93.90 12.03 -57.82
CA SER A 317 -94.17 10.93 -56.89
C SER A 317 -93.17 9.77 -57.01
N GLU A 318 -92.51 9.54 -58.14
CA GLU A 318 -91.36 8.61 -58.22
C GLU A 318 -90.06 9.17 -57.63
N TRP A 319 -89.83 10.48 -57.73
CA TRP A 319 -88.62 11.11 -57.18
C TRP A 319 -88.62 11.09 -55.64
N VAL A 320 -89.77 11.38 -55.02
CA VAL A 320 -89.94 11.31 -53.55
C VAL A 320 -89.93 9.87 -53.03
N LYS A 321 -90.36 8.89 -53.84
CA LYS A 321 -90.37 7.47 -53.45
C LYS A 321 -88.98 6.80 -53.55
N SER A 322 -88.05 7.39 -54.29
CA SER A 322 -86.68 6.89 -54.42
C SER A 322 -85.69 7.52 -53.42
N SER A 323 -86.09 8.57 -52.68
CA SER A 323 -85.22 9.31 -51.76
C SER A 323 -85.13 8.76 -50.32
N LEU A 324 -85.66 7.57 -49.99
CA LEU A 324 -85.44 6.89 -48.70
C LEU A 324 -85.48 5.36 -48.90
N PRO A 325 -84.53 4.55 -48.38
CA PRO A 325 -83.86 4.70 -47.09
C PRO A 325 -82.33 4.46 -47.15
N MET A 326 -81.50 5.46 -46.85
CA MET A 326 -80.05 5.21 -46.71
C MET A 326 -79.32 6.13 -45.72
N LEU A 327 -79.98 6.53 -44.65
CA LEU A 327 -79.35 7.22 -43.52
C LEU A 327 -79.37 6.32 -42.27
N SER A 328 -78.70 5.17 -42.37
CA SER A 328 -78.08 4.57 -41.19
C SER A 328 -76.69 5.19 -41.13
N CYS A 329 -76.49 6.21 -40.29
CA CYS A 329 -75.19 6.81 -40.08
C CYS A 329 -74.21 5.70 -39.67
N PRO A 330 -73.13 5.45 -40.43
CA PRO A 330 -72.10 4.52 -39.99
C PRO A 330 -71.54 5.02 -38.66
N SER A 331 -71.32 4.10 -37.72
CA SER A 331 -70.72 4.45 -36.43
C SER A 331 -69.42 5.21 -36.66
N LEU A 332 -69.09 6.13 -35.76
CA LEU A 332 -67.93 7.00 -35.87
C LEU A 332 -66.61 6.20 -36.03
N GLU A 333 -66.59 4.94 -35.57
CA GLU A 333 -65.52 3.95 -35.83
C GLU A 333 -65.37 3.57 -37.32
N SER A 334 -66.47 3.39 -38.06
CA SER A 334 -66.43 3.09 -39.49
C SER A 334 -65.94 4.29 -40.31
N VAL A 335 -66.27 5.51 -39.87
CA VAL A 335 -65.79 6.75 -40.52
C VAL A 335 -64.30 6.95 -40.21
N LEU A 336 -63.85 6.69 -38.99
CA LEU A 336 -62.43 6.77 -38.63
C LEU A 336 -61.60 5.70 -39.34
N SER A 337 -62.03 4.43 -39.35
CA SER A 337 -61.32 3.35 -40.07
C SER A 337 -61.22 3.62 -41.57
N ARG A 338 -62.25 4.24 -42.16
CA ARG A 338 -62.24 4.62 -43.58
C ARG A 338 -61.45 5.89 -43.88
N ALA A 339 -61.36 6.83 -42.93
CA ALA A 339 -60.61 8.08 -43.09
C ALA A 339 -59.12 7.93 -42.82
N THR A 340 -58.72 7.05 -41.90
CA THR A 340 -57.30 6.82 -41.57
C THR A 340 -56.69 5.63 -42.32
N GLY A 341 -57.52 4.76 -42.91
CA GLY A 341 -57.07 3.54 -43.59
C GLY A 341 -56.38 2.53 -42.68
N MET A 342 -56.39 2.76 -41.35
CA MET A 342 -55.80 1.87 -40.37
C MET A 342 -56.77 0.74 -40.04
N ASP A 343 -56.25 -0.48 -40.09
CA ASP A 343 -56.99 -1.69 -39.72
C ASP A 343 -57.41 -1.60 -38.25
N PRO A 344 -58.71 -1.76 -37.91
CA PRO A 344 -59.20 -1.70 -36.54
C PRO A 344 -58.47 -2.65 -35.58
N GLN A 345 -57.96 -3.79 -36.06
CA GLN A 345 -57.15 -4.71 -35.24
C GLN A 345 -55.83 -4.08 -34.80
N LEU A 346 -55.22 -3.25 -35.63
CA LEU A 346 -53.93 -2.62 -35.36
C LEU A 346 -54.06 -1.51 -34.31
N LEU A 347 -55.24 -0.89 -34.22
CA LEU A 347 -55.55 0.12 -33.21
C LEU A 347 -55.78 -0.53 -31.83
N ASP A 348 -56.45 -1.68 -31.80
CA ASP A 348 -56.61 -2.47 -30.57
C ASP A 348 -55.27 -3.03 -30.07
N ASP A 349 -54.40 -3.51 -30.96
CA ASP A 349 -53.04 -3.97 -30.61
C ASP A 349 -52.18 -2.82 -30.07
N ALA A 350 -52.28 -1.62 -30.66
CA ALA A 350 -51.56 -0.44 -30.17
C ALA A 350 -52.03 -0.02 -28.78
N LEU A 351 -53.34 -0.06 -28.51
CA LEU A 351 -53.90 0.24 -27.19
C LEU A 351 -53.53 -0.83 -26.15
N ALA A 352 -53.45 -2.10 -26.54
CA ALA A 352 -52.96 -3.17 -25.68
C ALA A 352 -51.48 -2.99 -25.32
N PHE A 353 -50.65 -2.59 -26.29
CA PHE A 353 -49.23 -2.32 -26.08
C PHE A 353 -48.98 -1.14 -25.12
N VAL A 354 -49.77 -0.06 -25.22
CA VAL A 354 -49.68 1.08 -24.28
C VAL A 354 -50.02 0.66 -22.85
N ARG A 355 -51.05 -0.18 -22.66
CA ARG A 355 -51.38 -0.72 -21.32
C ARG A 355 -50.28 -1.63 -20.76
N GLN A 356 -49.61 -2.38 -21.62
CA GLN A 356 -48.49 -3.22 -21.20
C GLN A 356 -47.29 -2.39 -20.72
N ILE A 357 -46.98 -1.28 -21.42
CA ILE A 357 -45.93 -0.35 -20.99
C ILE A 357 -46.29 0.33 -19.66
N GLU A 358 -47.55 0.72 -19.47
CA GLU A 358 -48.00 1.32 -18.19
C GLU A 358 -47.86 0.34 -17.02
N MET A 359 -48.14 -0.95 -17.23
CA MET A 359 -47.95 -1.98 -16.21
C MET A 359 -46.47 -2.23 -15.85
N GLU A 360 -45.59 -2.32 -16.85
CA GLU A 360 -44.15 -2.53 -16.60
C GLU A 360 -43.52 -1.33 -15.86
N HIS A 361 -44.08 -0.13 -16.06
CA HIS A 361 -43.56 1.09 -15.43
C HIS A 361 -44.07 1.31 -13.98
N GLU A 362 -45.14 0.64 -13.55
CA GLU A 362 -45.56 0.65 -12.14
C GLU A 362 -44.70 -0.27 -11.26
N GLU A 363 -44.22 -1.41 -11.78
CA GLU A 363 -43.34 -2.32 -11.00
C GLU A 363 -41.97 -1.70 -10.66
N GLU A 364 -41.45 -0.77 -11.48
CA GLU A 364 -40.16 -0.11 -11.19
C GLU A 364 -40.24 1.02 -10.14
N LYS A 365 -41.45 1.48 -9.77
CA LYS A 365 -41.59 2.59 -8.81
C LYS A 365 -41.54 2.19 -7.34
N ASP A 366 -41.70 0.90 -7.02
CA ASP A 366 -41.66 0.42 -5.64
C ASP A 366 -40.24 0.05 -5.13
N ASP A 367 -39.22 0.04 -5.99
CA ASP A 367 -37.81 -0.26 -5.59
C ASP A 367 -36.96 1.00 -5.30
N PHE A 368 -37.52 2.21 -5.48
CA PHE A 368 -36.86 3.44 -5.04
C PHE A 368 -37.18 3.72 -3.56
N GLY A 369 -36.41 3.04 -2.70
CA GLY A 369 -36.48 3.08 -1.25
C GLY A 369 -36.75 4.45 -0.65
N VAL A 370 -37.96 4.58 -0.09
CA VAL A 370 -38.27 5.52 0.99
C VAL A 370 -37.34 5.18 2.15
N LEU A 371 -36.43 6.10 2.43
CA LEU A 371 -35.53 6.09 3.57
C LEU A 371 -36.35 6.17 4.87
N HIS A 372 -36.86 5.04 5.34
CA HIS A 372 -37.41 4.92 6.68
C HIS A 372 -36.25 4.88 7.67
N ASP A 373 -36.00 6.03 8.30
CA ASP A 373 -35.11 6.15 9.44
C ASP A 373 -35.49 5.14 10.53
N PRO A 374 -34.56 4.28 11.01
CA PRO A 374 -34.83 3.42 12.15
C PRO A 374 -34.60 4.22 13.44
N TYR A 375 -35.69 4.71 14.03
CA TYR A 375 -35.68 5.05 15.46
C TYR A 375 -35.38 3.77 16.27
N PRO A 376 -34.50 3.84 17.29
CA PRO A 376 -34.21 2.70 18.14
C PRO A 376 -35.41 2.46 19.06
N HIS A 377 -36.25 1.50 18.71
CA HIS A 377 -37.17 0.93 19.67
C HIS A 377 -36.38 0.04 20.63
N SER A 378 -36.30 0.50 21.88
CA SER A 378 -35.78 -0.26 23.00
C SER A 378 -36.55 -1.57 23.17
N ASP A 379 -35.91 -2.68 22.87
CA ASP A 379 -36.33 -4.02 23.25
C ASP A 379 -36.28 -4.16 24.77
N LEU A 380 -37.46 -4.25 25.40
CA LEU A 380 -37.62 -4.55 26.83
C LEU A 380 -38.49 -5.78 27.11
N TYR A 381 -38.80 -6.61 26.10
CA TYR A 381 -39.46 -7.90 26.35
C TYR A 381 -38.92 -9.03 25.46
N PRO A 382 -38.41 -10.13 26.05
CA PRO A 382 -38.11 -11.34 25.32
C PRO A 382 -39.39 -12.16 25.20
N SER A 383 -40.14 -12.00 24.12
CA SER A 383 -41.18 -12.96 23.78
C SER A 383 -40.59 -14.06 22.91
N LEU A 384 -40.40 -15.22 23.53
CA LEU A 384 -40.47 -16.52 22.88
C LEU A 384 -41.64 -16.53 21.88
N THR A 385 -41.38 -16.74 20.59
CA THR A 385 -42.11 -17.72 19.76
C THR A 385 -41.51 -17.85 18.37
N GLN A 386 -41.15 -19.10 18.08
CA GLN A 386 -41.50 -19.80 16.85
C GLN A 386 -40.77 -19.41 15.56
N GLN A 387 -39.75 -20.22 15.27
CA GLN A 387 -39.27 -20.53 13.93
C GLN A 387 -40.42 -20.64 12.93
N VAL A 388 -40.61 -19.61 12.12
CA VAL A 388 -41.08 -19.75 10.75
C VAL A 388 -39.93 -19.24 9.90
N GLN A 389 -39.13 -20.17 9.39
CA GLN A 389 -38.17 -19.91 8.32
C GLN A 389 -38.99 -19.58 7.06
N CYS A 390 -39.37 -18.31 6.92
CA CYS A 390 -39.62 -17.74 5.60
C CYS A 390 -38.26 -17.61 4.93
N TYR A 391 -37.93 -18.59 4.08
CA TYR A 391 -36.89 -18.49 3.07
C TYR A 391 -37.31 -17.37 2.12
N VAL A 392 -36.92 -16.14 2.43
CA VAL A 392 -37.03 -15.01 1.50
C VAL A 392 -35.90 -15.19 0.51
N ASP A 393 -36.27 -15.48 -0.74
CA ASP A 393 -35.34 -15.61 -1.86
C ASP A 393 -34.40 -14.40 -1.92
N GLU A 394 -33.10 -14.68 -1.81
CA GLU A 394 -32.04 -13.68 -1.93
C GLU A 394 -32.00 -13.13 -3.35
N PRO A 395 -32.13 -11.80 -3.56
CA PRO A 395 -31.84 -11.22 -4.86
C PRO A 395 -30.35 -11.40 -5.17
N LYS A 396 -30.06 -12.10 -6.28
CA LYS A 396 -28.72 -12.38 -6.83
C LYS A 396 -28.05 -11.13 -7.40
N THR A 397 -28.12 -9.98 -6.74
CA THR A 397 -27.44 -8.76 -7.18
C THR A 397 -26.07 -8.67 -6.51
N PHE A 398 -25.04 -8.55 -7.34
CA PHE A 398 -23.64 -8.40 -6.92
C PHE A 398 -23.46 -7.25 -5.92
N VAL A 399 -24.28 -6.21 -6.04
CA VAL A 399 -24.30 -5.03 -5.17
C VAL A 399 -24.68 -5.36 -3.73
N GLY A 400 -25.60 -6.30 -3.50
CA GLY A 400 -25.99 -6.74 -2.16
C GLY A 400 -24.85 -7.44 -1.41
N ARG A 401 -24.12 -8.33 -2.12
CA ARG A 401 -22.93 -9.00 -1.56
C ARG A 401 -21.80 -8.02 -1.27
N PHE A 402 -21.62 -7.01 -2.13
CA PHE A 402 -20.61 -5.98 -1.92
C PHE A 402 -20.92 -5.11 -0.70
N ARG A 403 -22.19 -4.70 -0.52
CA ARG A 403 -22.63 -3.94 0.66
C ARG A 403 -22.44 -4.73 1.96
N ALA A 404 -22.78 -6.01 1.97
CA ALA A 404 -22.57 -6.88 3.13
C ALA A 404 -21.08 -7.03 3.48
N ARG A 405 -20.20 -7.14 2.48
CA ARG A 405 -18.75 -7.19 2.69
C ARG A 405 -18.19 -5.87 3.22
N ILE A 406 -18.67 -4.73 2.72
CA ILE A 406 -18.26 -3.41 3.25
C ILE A 406 -18.66 -3.28 4.72
N GLN A 407 -19.88 -3.68 5.10
CA GLN A 407 -20.32 -3.63 6.49
C GLN A 407 -19.46 -4.52 7.41
N GLN A 408 -19.07 -5.72 6.95
CA GLN A 408 -18.14 -6.59 7.69
C GLN A 408 -16.76 -5.94 7.88
N VAL A 409 -16.21 -5.32 6.84
CA VAL A 409 -14.93 -4.61 6.90
C VAL A 409 -15.00 -3.43 7.86
N PHE A 410 -16.08 -2.65 7.79
CA PHE A 410 -16.27 -1.51 8.68
C PHE A 410 -16.36 -1.94 10.15
N HIS A 411 -17.05 -3.04 10.44
CA HIS A 411 -17.14 -3.60 11.79
C HIS A 411 -15.77 -4.09 12.30
N LEU A 412 -14.97 -4.71 11.44
CA LEU A 412 -13.60 -5.11 11.77
C LEU A 412 -12.74 -3.89 12.09
N ILE A 413 -12.76 -2.87 11.23
CA ILE A 413 -12.02 -1.61 11.43
C ILE A 413 -12.43 -0.96 12.75
N TRP A 414 -13.74 -0.90 13.05
CA TRP A 414 -14.24 -0.35 14.31
C TRP A 414 -13.72 -1.11 15.53
N LYS A 415 -13.68 -2.45 15.45
CA LYS A 415 -13.13 -3.30 16.53
C LYS A 415 -11.64 -3.06 16.75
N TRP A 416 -10.88 -2.88 15.67
CA TRP A 416 -9.46 -2.54 15.74
C TRP A 416 -9.22 -1.13 16.30
N CYS A 417 -10.00 -0.13 15.88
CA CYS A 417 -9.94 1.23 16.46
C CYS A 417 -10.24 1.25 17.96
N ARG A 418 -11.24 0.47 18.40
CA ARG A 418 -11.52 0.35 19.84
C ARG A 418 -10.35 -0.30 20.58
N PHE A 419 -9.75 -1.34 20.01
CA PHE A 419 -8.59 -2.01 20.61
C PHE A 419 -7.37 -1.09 20.69
N THR A 420 -7.07 -0.34 19.62
CA THR A 420 -5.94 0.60 19.62
C THR A 420 -6.15 1.72 20.62
N MET A 421 -7.36 2.27 20.76
CA MET A 421 -7.63 3.28 21.79
C MET A 421 -7.42 2.75 23.22
N VAL A 422 -7.85 1.51 23.50
CA VAL A 422 -7.60 0.88 24.81
C VAL A 422 -6.11 0.63 25.04
N LEU A 423 -5.38 0.18 24.02
CA LEU A 423 -3.94 -0.04 24.10
C LEU A 423 -3.18 1.27 24.32
N THR A 424 -3.53 2.34 23.60
CA THR A 424 -2.95 3.66 23.76
C THR A 424 -3.25 4.20 25.15
N ALA A 425 -4.48 4.05 25.66
CA ALA A 425 -4.82 4.45 27.03
C ALA A 425 -4.00 3.67 28.07
N ALA A 426 -3.83 2.35 27.90
CA ALA A 426 -2.99 1.54 28.79
C ALA A 426 -1.51 1.95 28.76
N LEU A 427 -0.96 2.27 27.60
CA LEU A 427 0.39 2.80 27.46
C LEU A 427 0.55 4.17 28.12
N VAL A 428 -0.44 5.05 27.98
CA VAL A 428 -0.45 6.38 28.63
C VAL A 428 -0.49 6.21 30.16
N ILE A 429 -1.32 5.30 30.68
CA ILE A 429 -1.39 5.01 32.12
C ILE A 429 -0.04 4.47 32.63
N ASN A 430 0.56 3.51 31.91
CA ASN A 430 1.88 2.97 32.27
C ASN A 430 2.99 4.05 32.21
N ALA A 431 2.93 4.95 31.23
CA ALA A 431 3.88 6.04 31.12
C ALA A 431 3.69 7.08 32.24
N TRP A 432 2.46 7.34 32.67
CA TRP A 432 2.14 8.28 33.76
C TRP A 432 2.43 7.73 35.16
N GLN A 433 2.23 6.43 35.39
CA GLN A 433 2.52 5.82 36.69
C GLN A 433 4.02 5.62 36.94
N GLY A 434 4.84 5.69 35.88
CA GLY A 434 6.29 5.54 35.97
C GLY A 434 6.72 4.11 36.32
N PRO A 435 7.93 3.68 35.92
CA PRO A 435 8.46 2.35 36.24
C PRO A 435 8.69 2.14 37.76
N ASP A 436 8.67 3.21 38.55
CA ASP A 436 8.97 3.19 39.99
C ASP A 436 7.86 2.53 40.83
N ALA A 437 6.62 2.50 40.34
CA ALA A 437 5.50 1.84 41.04
C ALA A 437 5.63 0.30 41.04
N LEU A 438 6.34 -0.27 40.07
CA LEU A 438 6.62 -1.72 39.98
C LEU A 438 7.81 -2.17 40.83
N LEU A 439 8.65 -1.23 41.30
CA LEU A 439 9.82 -1.54 42.13
C LEU A 439 9.53 -1.46 43.64
N ILE A 440 8.39 -0.93 44.06
CA ILE A 440 8.04 -0.76 45.49
C ILE A 440 7.22 -1.95 46.04
N THR A 441 6.77 -2.87 45.19
CA THR A 441 5.91 -4.00 45.59
C THR A 441 6.59 -5.37 45.69
N TYR A 442 7.93 -5.43 45.67
CA TYR A 442 8.69 -6.67 45.96
C TYR A 442 9.69 -6.50 47.09
#